data_AF-A0A5B6U795-F1
#
_entry.id   AF-A0A5B6U795-F1
#
_cell.length_a   1.000
_cell.length_b   1.000
_cell.length_c   1.000
_cell.angle_alpha   90.00
_cell.angle_beta   90.00
_cell.angle_gamma   90.00
#
_symmetry.space_group_name_H-M   'P 1'
#
loop_
_entity.id
_entity.type
_entity.pdbx_description
1 polymer ?
#
loop_
_entity_poly.entity_id
_entity_poly.type
_entity_poly.pdbx_seq_one_letter_code
_entity_poly.pdbx_strand_id
1 'polypeptide(L)' 'MDVWVLTGRTESGDPIGPHVWPYDPPQAKVDALLKETYDEEWEYMDGQLNYRIEHTRIES' A
#
# COMPACT_ATOMS: atom_id res chain seq x y z
N MET A 1 19.52 6.17 0.45
CA MET A 1 18.50 5.72 1.43
C MET A 1 17.61 4.70 0.74
N ASP A 2 17.39 3.55 1.36
CA ASP A 2 16.41 2.56 0.90
C ASP A 2 15.01 2.95 1.35
N VAL A 3 14.04 2.87 0.43
CA VAL A 3 12.63 3.13 0.70
C VAL A 3 11.75 2.08 0.06
N TRP A 4 10.62 1.78 0.70
CA TRP A 4 9.59 0.87 0.21
C TRP A 4 8.34 1.69 -0.05
N VAL A 5 7.87 1.65 -1.29
CA VAL A 5 6.78 2.50 -1.76
C VAL A 5 5.60 1.62 -2.14
N LEU A 6 4.48 1.76 -1.44
CA LEU A 6 3.22 1.14 -1.83
C LEU A 6 2.47 2.07 -2.78
N THR A 7 2.11 1.53 -3.94
CA THR A 7 1.21 2.16 -4.91
C THR A 7 0.18 1.16 -5.39
N GLY A 8 -0.99 1.62 -5.82
CA GLY A 8 -2.04 0.73 -6.32
C GLY A 8 -3.27 1.48 -6.79
N ARG A 9 -4.35 0.73 -6.99
CA ARG A 9 -5.69 1.24 -7.23
C ARG A 9 -6.75 0.39 -6.53
N THR A 10 -7.85 1.01 -6.12
CA THR A 10 -9.06 0.33 -5.66
C THR A 10 -9.79 -0.34 -6.83
N GLU A 11 -10.88 -1.07 -6.58
CA GLU A 11 -11.69 -1.69 -7.66
C GLU A 11 -12.43 -0.63 -8.48
N SER A 12 -12.94 0.40 -7.80
CA SER A 12 -13.51 1.62 -8.39
C SER A 12 -12.52 2.45 -9.21
N GLY A 13 -11.22 2.16 -9.10
CA GLY A 13 -10.15 2.80 -9.86
C GLY A 13 -9.48 3.99 -9.16
N ASP A 14 -9.85 4.28 -7.92
CA ASP A 14 -9.23 5.31 -7.09
C ASP A 14 -7.78 4.94 -6.76
N PRO A 15 -6.87 5.94 -6.67
CA PRO A 15 -5.47 5.67 -6.40
C PRO A 15 -5.22 5.23 -4.95
N ILE A 16 -4.38 4.22 -4.79
CA ILE A 16 -3.82 3.80 -3.49
C ILE A 16 -2.39 4.34 -3.37
N GLY A 17 -2.10 5.06 -2.28
CA GLY A 17 -0.79 5.65 -2.03
C GLY A 17 -0.44 6.86 -2.93
N PRO A 18 0.84 7.26 -2.98
CA PRO A 18 2.00 6.54 -2.46
C PRO A 18 2.11 6.56 -0.93
N HIS A 19 2.41 5.42 -0.34
CA HIS A 19 2.85 5.31 1.05
C HIS A 19 4.30 4.84 1.10
N VAL A 20 5.12 5.52 1.92
CA VAL A 20 6.58 5.32 1.94
C VAL A 20 7.03 4.85 3.32
N TRP A 21 7.83 3.79 3.36
CA TRP A 21 8.51 3.32 4.56
C TRP A 21 10.02 3.30 4.38
N PRO A 22 10.80 3.60 5.46
CA PRO A 22 12.25 3.48 5.44
C PRO A 22 12.75 2.03 5.69
N TYR A 23 11.83 1.06 5.74
CA TYR A 23 12.08 -0.37 5.92
C TYR A 23 11.00 -1.17 5.19
N ASP A 24 11.28 -2.45 4.92
CA ASP A 24 10.32 -3.40 4.34
C ASP A 24 9.12 -3.59 5.29
N PRO A 25 7.93 -3.08 4.96
CA PRO A 25 6.79 -3.13 5.87
C PRO A 25 6.25 -4.57 5.98
N PRO A 26 5.97 -5.08 7.19
CA PRO A 26 5.31 -6.37 7.33
C PRO A 26 3.88 -6.30 6.79
N GLN A 27 3.39 -7.40 6.22
CA GLN A 27 2.06 -7.49 5.60
C GLN A 27 0.94 -6.97 6.52
N ALA A 28 0.96 -7.34 7.82
CA ALA A 28 -0.06 -6.89 8.77
C ALA A 28 -0.12 -5.36 8.92
N LYS A 29 1.00 -4.65 8.72
CA LYS A 29 1.03 -3.18 8.75
C LYS A 29 0.42 -2.59 7.46
N VAL A 30 0.65 -3.24 6.33
CA VAL A 30 0.04 -2.88 5.05
C VAL A 30 -1.47 -3.08 5.12
N ASP A 31 -1.91 -4.24 5.62
CA ASP A 31 -3.33 -4.57 5.79
C ASP A 31 -4.03 -3.59 6.74
N ALA A 32 -3.40 -3.26 7.88
CA ALA A 32 -3.95 -2.28 8.81
C ALA A 32 -4.13 -0.90 8.19
N LEU A 33 -3.13 -0.43 7.42
CA LEU A 33 -3.21 0.84 6.70
C LEU A 33 -4.32 0.81 5.65
N LEU A 34 -4.38 -0.25 4.84
CA LEU A 34 -5.36 -0.38 3.77
C LEU A 34 -6.78 -0.48 4.30
N LYS A 35 -6.99 -1.25 5.38
CA LYS A 35 -8.26 -1.32 6.09
C LYS A 35 -8.67 0.03 6.68
N GLU A 36 -7.76 0.76 7.30
CA GLU A 36 -8.07 2.07 7.89
C GLU A 36 -8.39 3.13 6.82
N THR A 37 -7.66 3.11 5.69
CA THR A 37 -7.74 4.17 4.68
C THR A 37 -8.81 3.90 3.62
N TYR A 38 -9.04 2.62 3.30
CA TYR A 38 -9.91 2.15 2.22
C TYR A 38 -10.87 1.07 2.73
N ASP A 39 -11.49 1.29 3.91
CA ASP A 39 -12.32 0.30 4.61
C ASP A 39 -13.42 -0.31 3.72
N GLU A 40 -14.16 0.52 2.98
CA GLU A 40 -15.22 0.05 2.07
C GLU A 40 -14.69 -0.89 0.98
N GLU A 41 -13.62 -0.48 0.31
CA GLU A 41 -12.99 -1.27 -0.75
C GLU A 41 -12.31 -2.52 -0.17
N TRP A 42 -11.76 -2.41 1.04
CA TRP A 42 -11.17 -3.52 1.77
C TRP A 42 -12.21 -4.58 2.12
N GLU A 43 -13.37 -4.18 2.63
CA GLU A 43 -14.49 -5.08 2.93
C GLU A 43 -15.08 -5.68 1.64
N TYR A 44 -15.25 -4.86 0.60
CA TYR A 44 -15.80 -5.31 -0.69
C TYR A 44 -14.89 -6.34 -1.38
N MET A 45 -13.58 -6.14 -1.30
CA MET A 45 -12.57 -6.99 -1.94
C MET A 45 -12.04 -8.11 -1.04
N ASP A 46 -12.63 -8.34 0.15
CA ASP A 46 -12.15 -9.33 1.14
C ASP A 46 -10.63 -9.19 1.42
N GLY A 47 -10.17 -7.95 1.55
CA GLY A 47 -8.76 -7.60 1.77
C GLY A 47 -7.83 -7.70 0.55
N GLN A 48 -8.35 -7.94 -0.65
CA GLN A 48 -7.56 -8.14 -1.87
C GLN A 48 -7.48 -6.89 -2.76
N LEU A 49 -7.02 -5.77 -2.21
CA LEU A 49 -6.80 -4.54 -3.00
C LEU A 49 -5.65 -4.71 -3.99
N ASN A 50 -5.76 -4.08 -5.16
CA ASN A 50 -4.74 -4.11 -6.20
C ASN A 50 -3.60 -3.12 -5.90
N TYR A 51 -2.61 -3.54 -5.12
CA TYR A 51 -1.43 -2.75 -4.83
C TYR A 51 -0.13 -3.54 -5.06
N ARG A 52 0.98 -2.81 -5.08
CA ARG A 52 2.34 -3.35 -5.10
C ARG A 52 3.24 -2.53 -4.20
N ILE A 53 4.30 -3.15 -3.71
CA ILE A 53 5.34 -2.48 -2.94
C ILE A 53 6.64 -2.56 -3.73
N GLU A 54 7.21 -1.39 -4.03
CA GLU A 54 8.46 -1.26 -4.78
C GLU A 54 9.59 -0.82 -3.86
N HIS A 55 10.69 -1.58 -3.83
CA HIS A 55 11.92 -1.18 -3.14
C HIS A 55 12.72 -0.26 -4.06
N THR A 56 12.94 0.97 -3.62
CA THR A 56 13.70 1.99 -4.35
C THR A 56 14.87 2.45 -3.51
N ARG A 57 16.05 2.54 -4.12
CA ARG A 57 17.22 3.18 -3.52
C ARG A 57 17.33 4.62 -4.02
N ILE A 58 17.23 5.58 -3.12
CA ILE A 58 17.43 7.00 -3.42
C ILE A 58 18.90 7.34 -3.17
N GLU A 59 19.61 7.74 -4.22
CA GLU A 59 20.97 8.28 -4.11
C GLU A 59 20.88 9.78 -3.78
N SER A 60 21.69 10.22 -2.81
CA SER A 60 21.78 11.62 -2.39
C SER A 60 22.90 12.35 -3.12
#